data_AF-A0A7H8XR30-F1
#
_entry.id   AF-A0A7H8XR30-F1
#
_cell.length_a   1.000
_cell.length_b   1.000
_cell.length_c   1.000
_cell.angle_alpha   90.00
_cell.angle_beta   90.00
_cell.angle_gamma   90.00
#
_symmetry.space_group_name_H-M   'P 1'
#
loop_
_entity.id
_entity.type
_entity.pdbx_description
1 polymer ?
#
loop_
_entity_poly.entity_id
_entity_poly.type
_entity_poly.pdbx_seq_one_letter_code
_entity_poly.pdbx_strand_id
1 'polypeptide(L)'
;MVTPLDPEMFDPLCPSDLSPFRFGDKWGGMVIRCLEGGPRRFSELRVPLRGVSAKALTASLRRLEASGLVRRAEQPGPPRRVEYALTPLGRSMLGPIEAVCAWNREHWDELLDAREGVARPD
;
A
#
# COMPACT_ATOMS: atom_id res chain seq x y z
N MET A 1 28.65 16.44 17.54
CA MET A 1 28.53 17.13 16.24
C MET A 1 27.62 16.29 15.37
N VAL A 2 26.60 16.86 14.75
CA VAL A 2 25.66 16.14 13.89
C VAL A 2 26.29 15.96 12.51
N THR A 3 26.32 14.74 12.00
CA THR A 3 26.74 14.47 10.62
C THR A 3 25.76 15.16 9.66
N PRO A 4 26.23 15.96 8.69
CA PRO A 4 25.33 16.57 7.71
C PRO A 4 24.64 15.48 6.88
N LEU A 5 23.37 15.72 6.55
CA LEU A 5 22.58 14.82 5.71
C LEU A 5 23.17 14.80 4.29
N ASP A 6 23.21 13.61 3.70
CA ASP A 6 23.66 13.41 2.33
C ASP A 6 22.66 14.10 1.35
N PRO A 7 23.10 15.07 0.54
CA PRO A 7 22.23 15.72 -0.45
C PRO A 7 21.70 14.76 -1.53
N GLU A 8 22.33 13.59 -1.72
CA GLU A 8 21.94 12.58 -2.70
C GLU A 8 20.97 11.52 -2.14
N MET A 9 20.61 11.59 -0.84
CA MET A 9 19.77 10.61 -0.15
C MET A 9 18.41 10.34 -0.83
N PHE A 10 17.92 11.28 -1.64
CA PHE A 10 16.67 11.17 -2.40
C PHE A 10 16.81 11.65 -3.85
N ASP A 11 18.00 11.53 -4.44
CA ASP A 11 18.25 11.99 -5.81
C ASP A 11 17.23 11.36 -6.80
N PRO A 12 16.55 12.14 -7.66
CA PRO A 12 15.66 11.61 -8.70
C PRO A 12 16.35 10.69 -9.72
N LEU A 13 17.67 10.72 -9.85
CA LEU A 13 18.49 9.77 -10.63
C LEU A 13 18.89 8.52 -9.83
N CYS A 14 18.79 8.55 -8.50
CA CYS A 14 18.82 7.36 -7.67
C CYS A 14 17.54 6.55 -8.00
N PRO A 15 17.57 5.21 -8.05
CA PRO A 15 16.41 4.36 -8.34
C PRO A 15 15.29 4.43 -7.27
N SER A 16 15.13 5.54 -6.57
CA SER A 16 13.96 5.90 -5.76
C SER A 16 12.64 5.84 -6.56
N ASP A 17 12.68 6.01 -7.88
CA ASP A 17 11.53 5.75 -8.77
C ASP A 17 11.23 4.26 -8.96
N LEU A 18 12.20 3.38 -8.66
CA LEU A 18 11.97 1.94 -8.49
C LEU A 18 11.52 1.60 -7.07
N SER A 19 11.34 2.58 -6.17
CA SER A 19 10.77 2.32 -4.84
C SER A 19 9.36 1.75 -5.04
N PRO A 20 9.16 0.44 -4.80
CA PRO A 20 7.91 -0.23 -5.09
C PRO A 20 6.82 0.18 -4.10
N PHE A 21 7.20 0.90 -3.04
CA PHE A 21 6.33 1.38 -1.98
C PHE A 21 6.69 2.81 -1.59
N ARG A 22 6.10 3.80 -2.27
CA ARG A 22 6.06 5.16 -1.73
C ARG A 22 5.03 5.18 -0.60
N PHE A 23 5.46 5.57 0.60
CA PHE A 23 4.60 5.75 1.79
C PHE A 23 3.37 6.68 1.56
N GLY A 24 3.27 7.35 0.41
CA GLY A 24 2.14 8.20 0.02
C GLY A 24 0.93 7.49 -0.60
N ASP A 25 1.02 6.21 -1.02
CA ASP A 25 -0.17 5.50 -1.50
C ASP A 25 -0.93 4.87 -0.33
N LYS A 26 -1.83 5.67 0.27
CA LYS A 26 -2.73 5.27 1.36
C LYS A 26 -3.39 3.90 1.14
N TRP A 27 -3.67 3.54 -0.11
CA TRP A 27 -4.43 2.33 -0.43
C TRP A 27 -3.54 1.16 -0.83
N GLY A 28 -2.29 1.38 -1.25
CA GLY A 28 -1.40 0.34 -1.77
C GLY A 28 -1.22 -0.83 -0.80
N GLY A 29 -0.84 -0.55 0.44
CA GLY A 29 -0.69 -1.56 1.49
C GLY A 29 -2.00 -2.28 1.82
N MET A 30 -3.13 -1.55 1.84
CA MET A 30 -4.44 -2.14 2.12
C MET A 30 -4.90 -3.07 0.98
N VAL A 31 -4.65 -2.71 -0.28
CA VAL A 31 -4.92 -3.56 -1.45
C VAL A 31 -4.09 -4.82 -1.38
N ILE A 32 -2.80 -4.73 -1.05
CA ILE A 32 -1.92 -5.90 -0.91
C ILE A 32 -2.49 -6.86 0.15
N ARG A 33 -2.90 -6.34 1.30
CA ARG A 33 -3.53 -7.15 2.36
C ARG A 33 -4.83 -7.80 1.93
N CYS A 34 -5.68 -7.10 1.18
CA CYS A 34 -6.92 -7.68 0.64
C CYS A 34 -6.69 -8.85 -0.33
N LEU A 35 -5.53 -8.90 -0.99
CA LEU A 35 -5.16 -9.91 -1.98
C LEU A 35 -4.35 -11.08 -1.40
N GLU A 36 -4.04 -11.05 -0.10
CA GLU A 36 -3.28 -12.10 0.60
C GLU A 36 -3.92 -13.49 0.42
N GLY A 37 -5.25 -13.54 0.62
CA GLY A 37 -6.07 -14.75 0.50
C GLY A 37 -6.36 -15.20 -0.94
N GLY A 38 -5.83 -14.52 -1.96
CA GLY A 38 -5.97 -14.90 -3.36
C GLY A 38 -6.54 -13.81 -4.27
N PRO A 39 -6.80 -14.15 -5.55
CA PRO A 39 -7.30 -13.20 -6.54
C PRO A 39 -8.65 -12.59 -6.15
N ARG A 40 -8.84 -11.30 -6.41
CA ARG A 40 -10.09 -10.57 -6.13
C ARG A 40 -10.50 -9.65 -7.27
N ARG A 41 -11.80 -9.43 -7.42
CA ARG A 41 -12.36 -8.43 -8.33
C ARG A 41 -12.30 -7.04 -7.72
N PHE A 42 -12.35 -6.02 -8.58
CA PHE A 42 -12.42 -4.61 -8.15
C PHE A 42 -13.56 -4.34 -7.16
N SER A 43 -14.74 -4.91 -7.39
CA SER A 43 -15.89 -4.74 -6.50
C SER A 43 -15.67 -5.39 -5.14
N GLU A 44 -14.98 -6.52 -5.07
CA GLU A 44 -14.66 -7.20 -3.81
C GLU A 44 -13.64 -6.40 -3.00
N LEU A 45 -12.64 -5.80 -3.67
CA LEU A 45 -11.66 -4.91 -3.03
C LEU A 45 -12.31 -3.65 -2.42
N ARG A 46 -13.40 -3.15 -3.00
CA ARG A 46 -14.10 -1.96 -2.47
C ARG A 46 -14.87 -2.22 -1.17
N VAL A 47 -15.21 -3.47 -0.85
CA VAL A 47 -15.98 -3.80 0.35
C VAL A 47 -15.18 -3.50 1.64
N PRO A 48 -13.94 -4.01 1.83
CA PRO A 48 -13.14 -3.69 3.01
C PRO A 48 -12.53 -2.28 2.97
N LEU A 49 -12.25 -1.74 1.78
CA LEU A 49 -11.61 -0.44 1.60
C LEU A 49 -12.62 0.72 1.67
N ARG A 50 -13.31 0.87 2.82
CA ARG A 50 -14.30 1.92 3.01
C ARG A 50 -13.70 3.31 2.78
N GLY A 51 -14.40 4.15 2.02
CA GLY A 51 -13.97 5.50 1.68
C GLY A 51 -13.01 5.60 0.49
N VAL A 52 -12.58 4.49 -0.13
CA VAL A 52 -11.83 4.54 -1.39
C VAL A 52 -12.76 4.95 -2.54
N SER A 53 -12.38 6.00 -3.28
CA SER A 53 -13.06 6.33 -4.53
C SER A 53 -12.64 5.34 -5.61
N ALA A 54 -13.51 5.09 -6.60
CA ALA A 54 -13.16 4.21 -7.72
C ALA A 54 -11.90 4.71 -8.46
N LYS A 55 -11.76 6.03 -8.63
CA LYS A 55 -10.57 6.65 -9.22
C LYS A 55 -9.31 6.36 -8.39
N ALA A 56 -9.38 6.49 -7.07
CA ALA A 56 -8.25 6.22 -6.18
C ALA A 56 -7.84 4.75 -6.23
N LEU A 57 -8.79 3.81 -6.14
CA LEU A 57 -8.50 2.38 -6.20
C LEU A 57 -7.87 1.99 -7.55
N THR A 58 -8.39 2.51 -8.67
CA THR A 58 -7.80 2.28 -10.00
C THR A 58 -6.37 2.83 -10.07
N ALA A 59 -6.11 4.02 -9.53
CA ALA A 59 -4.78 4.61 -9.52
C ALA A 59 -3.79 3.76 -8.70
N SER A 60 -4.20 3.26 -7.53
CA SER A 60 -3.37 2.40 -6.70
C SER A 60 -3.11 1.04 -7.35
N LEU A 61 -4.13 0.40 -7.94
CA LEU A 61 -3.96 -0.86 -8.68
C LEU A 61 -2.99 -0.70 -9.87
N ARG A 62 -3.10 0.39 -10.62
CA ARG A 62 -2.17 0.69 -11.73
C ARG A 62 -0.73 0.87 -11.25
N ARG A 63 -0.52 1.55 -10.12
CA ARG A 63 0.82 1.70 -9.53
C ARG A 63 1.37 0.35 -9.07
N LEU A 64 0.58 -0.44 -8.35
CA LEU A 64 0.99 -1.77 -7.91
C LEU A 64 1.30 -2.71 -9.09
N GLU A 65 0.58 -2.57 -10.19
CA GLU A 65 0.83 -3.30 -11.44
C GLU A 65 2.14 -2.84 -12.11
N ALA A 66 2.34 -1.53 -12.24
CA ALA A 66 3.58 -0.95 -12.78
C ALA A 66 4.82 -1.33 -11.96
N SER A 67 4.68 -1.43 -10.63
CA SER A 67 5.74 -1.89 -9.72
C SER A 67 5.90 -3.42 -9.67
N GLY A 68 5.11 -4.18 -10.44
CA GLY A 68 5.18 -5.64 -10.49
C GLY A 68 4.69 -6.36 -9.24
N LEU A 69 3.98 -5.68 -8.34
CA LEU A 69 3.43 -6.25 -7.10
C LEU A 69 2.08 -6.94 -7.32
N VAL A 70 1.29 -6.43 -8.25
CA VAL A 70 -0.03 -6.96 -8.60
C VAL A 70 -0.05 -7.31 -10.09
N ARG A 71 -0.68 -8.43 -10.43
CA ARG A 71 -1.04 -8.75 -11.82
C ARG A 71 -2.54 -8.62 -12.01
N ARG A 72 -2.95 -8.05 -13.15
CA ARG A 72 -4.32 -8.05 -13.64
C ARG A 72 -4.50 -9.22 -14.60
N ALA A 73 -5.48 -10.08 -14.35
CA ALA A 73 -5.82 -11.21 -15.22
C ALA A 73 -7.28 -11.14 -15.66
N GLU A 74 -7.52 -11.39 -16.94
CA GLU A 74 -8.87 -11.61 -17.47
C GLU A 74 -9.16 -13.10 -17.44
N GLN A 75 -10.20 -13.49 -16.70
CA GLN A 75 -10.63 -14.88 -16.63
C GLN A 75 -11.42 -15.23 -17.91
N PRO A 76 -11.03 -16.29 -18.63
CA PRO A 76 -11.76 -16.75 -19.81
C PRO A 76 -13.13 -17.34 -19.42
N GLY A 77 -14.14 -17.10 -20.25
CA GLY A 77 -15.50 -17.62 -20.09
C GLY A 77 -16.57 -16.54 -19.83
N PRO A 78 -17.86 -16.85 -20.02
CA PRO A 78 -18.95 -15.92 -19.73
C PRO A 78 -19.34 -15.93 -18.23
N PRO A 79 -19.50 -14.76 -17.59
CA PRO A 79 -19.11 -13.43 -18.05
C PRO A 79 -17.59 -13.23 -17.89
N ARG A 80 -16.95 -12.53 -18.83
CA ARG A 80 -15.54 -12.14 -18.71
C ARG A 80 -15.37 -11.29 -17.45
N ARG A 81 -14.49 -11.70 -16.55
CA ARG A 81 -14.22 -11.00 -15.28
C ARG A 81 -12.74 -10.66 -15.18
N VAL A 82 -12.48 -9.49 -14.60
CA VAL A 82 -11.14 -9.01 -14.30
C VAL A 82 -10.84 -9.28 -12.84
N GLU A 83 -9.73 -9.93 -12.58
CA GLU A 83 -9.22 -10.19 -11.24
C GLU A 83 -7.81 -9.65 -11.07
N TYR A 84 -7.51 -9.26 -9.84
CA TYR A 84 -6.22 -8.80 -9.40
C TYR A 84 -5.65 -9.83 -8.45
N ALA A 85 -4.36 -10.16 -8.58
CA ALA A 85 -3.67 -11.09 -7.71
C ALA A 85 -2.26 -10.59 -7.38
N LEU A 86 -1.76 -10.92 -6.20
CA LEU A 86 -0.35 -10.67 -5.88
C LEU A 86 0.55 -11.50 -6.79
N THR A 87 1.63 -10.88 -7.26
CA THR A 87 2.79 -11.59 -7.81
C THR A 87 3.62 -12.19 -6.67
N PRO A 88 4.64 -13.03 -6.95
CA PRO A 88 5.59 -13.46 -5.93
C PRO A 88 6.24 -12.28 -5.18
N LEU A 89 6.63 -11.23 -5.92
CA LEU A 89 7.16 -10.00 -5.33
C LEU A 89 6.11 -9.30 -4.45
N GLY A 90 4.87 -9.17 -4.91
CA GLY A 90 3.77 -8.62 -4.12
C GLY A 90 3.48 -9.40 -2.84
N ARG A 91 3.63 -10.72 -2.84
CA ARG A 91 3.51 -11.54 -1.63
C ARG A 91 4.63 -11.26 -0.63
N SER A 92 5.85 -11.01 -1.10
CA SER A 92 6.97 -10.67 -0.20
C SER A 92 6.73 -9.39 0.60
N MET A 93 5.88 -8.47 0.10
CA MET A 93 5.49 -7.25 0.82
C MET A 93 4.60 -7.49 2.04
N LEU A 94 3.99 -8.68 2.19
CA LEU A 94 3.15 -8.98 3.35
C LEU A 94 3.96 -8.97 4.65
N GLY A 95 5.22 -9.41 4.63
CA GLY A 95 6.12 -9.39 5.79
C GLY A 95 6.39 -7.97 6.30
N PRO A 96 6.92 -7.06 5.45
CA PRO A 96 7.10 -5.65 5.81
C PRO A 96 5.81 -4.96 6.28
N ILE A 97 4.68 -5.21 5.63
CA ILE A 97 3.38 -4.65 6.06
C ILE A 97 3.01 -5.16 7.45
N GLU A 98 3.18 -6.45 7.72
CA GLU A 98 2.88 -7.01 9.04
C GLU A 98 3.81 -6.45 10.12
N ALA A 99 5.08 -6.20 9.82
CA ALA A 99 6.01 -5.56 10.76
C ALA A 99 5.52 -4.16 11.17
N VAL A 100 5.07 -3.35 10.20
CA VAL A 100 4.47 -2.04 10.48
C VAL A 100 3.16 -2.17 11.26
N CYS A 101 2.32 -3.15 10.92
CA CYS A 101 1.10 -3.42 11.67
C CYS A 101 1.38 -3.85 13.12
N ALA A 102 2.40 -4.67 13.35
CA ALA A 102 2.83 -5.10 14.67
C ALA A 102 3.32 -3.92 15.50
N TRP A 103 4.19 -3.09 14.93
CA TRP A 103 4.66 -1.87 15.58
C TRP A 103 3.49 -0.93 15.95
N ASN A 104 2.53 -0.73 15.03
CA ASN A 104 1.35 0.10 15.30
C ASN A 104 0.47 -0.47 16.43
N ARG A 105 0.36 -1.81 16.56
CA ARG A 105 -0.39 -2.44 17.65
C ARG A 105 0.29 -2.25 18.99
N GLU A 106 1.62 -2.30 19.00
CA GLU A 106 2.43 -2.11 20.21
C GLU A 106 2.40 -0.66 20.70
N HIS A 107 2.40 0.31 19.79
CA HIS A 107 2.48 1.74 20.11
C HIS A 107 1.14 2.46 19.93
N TRP A 108 0.02 1.73 19.99
CA TRP A 108 -1.30 2.30 19.67
C TRP A 108 -1.68 3.43 20.62
N ASP A 109 -1.46 3.25 21.92
CA ASP A 109 -1.79 4.23 22.94
C ASP A 109 -0.90 5.48 22.80
N GLU A 110 0.41 5.30 22.58
CA GLU A 110 1.34 6.40 22.32
C GLU A 110 0.94 7.23 21.08
N LEU A 111 0.44 6.57 20.02
CA LEU A 111 -0.06 7.24 18.82
C LEU A 111 -1.35 8.02 19.07
N LEU A 112 -2.24 7.52 19.93
CA LEU A 112 -3.46 8.21 20.33
C LEU A 112 -3.12 9.44 21.19
N ASP A 113 -2.29 9.27 22.20
CA ASP A 113 -1.84 10.35 23.10
C ASP A 113 -1.16 11.48 22.32
N ALA A 114 -0.29 11.13 21.35
CA ALA A 114 0.37 12.11 20.49
C ALA A 114 -0.64 12.89 19.63
N ARG A 115 -1.74 12.27 19.19
CA ARG A 115 -2.77 12.94 18.39
C ARG A 115 -3.67 13.85 19.23
N GLU A 116 -3.99 13.43 20.44
CA GLU A 116 -4.77 14.25 21.39
C GLU A 116 -3.94 15.43 21.89
N GLY A 117 -2.63 15.26 22.11
CA GLY A 117 -1.69 16.32 22.46
C GLY A 117 -1.58 17.41 21.38
N VAL A 118 -1.70 17.06 20.09
CA VAL A 118 -1.75 18.02 18.98
C VAL A 118 -3.10 18.77 18.91
N ALA A 119 -4.17 18.20 19.48
CA ALA A 119 -5.52 18.76 19.44
C ALA A 119 -5.80 19.80 20.54
N ARG A 120 -4.82 20.18 21.37
CA ARG A 120 -4.95 21.28 22.33
C ARG A 120 -4.30 22.55 21.78
N PRO A 121 -5.06 23.45 21.12
CA PRO A 121 -4.59 24.80 20.88
C PRO A 121 -4.66 25.59 22.19
N ASP A 122 -3.62 26.38 22.48
CA ASP A 122 -3.67 27.48 23.44
C ASP A 122 -4.62 28.59 22.95
#